data_AF-A0A357I090-F1
#
_entry.id   AF-A0A357I090-F1
#
_cell.length_a   1.000
_cell.length_b   1.000
_cell.length_c   1.000
_cell.angle_alpha   90.00
_cell.angle_beta   90.00
_cell.angle_gamma   90.00
#
_symmetry.space_group_name_H-M   'P 1'
#
loop_
_entity.id
_entity.type
_entity.pdbx_description
1 polymer ?
#
loop_
_entity_poly.entity_id
_entity_poly.type
_entity_poly.pdbx_seq_one_letter_code
_entity_poly.pdbx_strand_id
1 'polypeptide(L)' 'MKSEFPEDFRWGASTSAYQIEGGWDADGKGRSVWDLFVAREGKIWKGQDARVSCDHYHRF' A
#
# COMPACT_ATOMS: atom_id res chain seq x y z
N MET A 1 1.24 -6.19 34.95
CA MET A 1 2.33 -5.50 34.22
C MET A 1 1.92 -4.04 34.10
N LYS A 2 2.69 -3.10 34.68
CA LYS A 2 2.45 -1.67 34.48
C LYS A 2 3.00 -1.32 33.10
N SER A 3 2.21 -0.64 32.28
CA SER A 3 2.66 -0.08 31.00
C SER A 3 3.70 1.01 31.29
N GLU A 4 4.86 0.95 30.65
CA GLU A 4 5.95 1.95 30.79
C GLU A 4 5.71 3.22 29.96
N PHE A 5 4.57 3.34 29.29
CA PHE A 5 4.27 4.44 28.39
C PHE A 5 3.56 5.61 29.12
N PRO A 6 3.89 6.88 28.79
CA PRO A 6 3.18 8.05 29.28
C PRO A 6 1.67 8.00 29.04
N GLU A 7 0.89 8.73 29.83
CA GLU A 7 -0.57 8.77 29.71
C GLU A 7 -1.06 9.24 28.33
N ASP A 8 -0.27 10.06 27.65
CA ASP A 8 -0.58 10.64 26.35
C ASP A 8 0.06 9.90 25.16
N PHE A 9 0.68 8.74 25.41
CA PHE A 9 1.34 7.96 24.36
C PHE A 9 0.35 7.50 23.29
N ARG A 10 0.71 7.70 22.02
CA ARG A 10 -0.12 7.34 20.87
C ARG A 10 0.40 6.09 20.19
N TRP A 11 -0.39 5.02 20.26
CA TRP A 11 -0.21 3.84 19.44
C TRP A 11 -0.90 4.03 18.10
N GLY A 12 -0.23 3.60 17.02
CA GLY A 12 -0.78 3.67 15.68
C GLY A 12 -0.20 2.57 14.80
N ALA A 13 -0.81 2.45 13.62
CA ALA A 13 -0.29 1.65 12.52
C ALA A 13 -0.22 2.55 11.28
N SER A 14 0.66 2.20 10.35
CA SER A 14 0.88 2.95 9.12
C SER A 14 0.92 2.03 7.92
N THR A 15 0.46 2.54 6.79
CA THR A 15 0.48 1.87 5.49
C THR A 15 0.95 2.85 4.41
N SER A 16 1.00 2.42 3.16
CA SER A 16 1.19 3.32 2.01
C SER A 16 0.22 2.97 0.89
N ALA A 17 -0.22 3.98 0.14
CA ALA A 17 -1.24 3.86 -0.90
C ALA A 17 -0.97 2.69 -1.87
N TYR A 18 0.20 2.70 -2.53
CA TYR A 18 0.56 1.67 -3.51
C TYR A 18 0.64 0.26 -2.91
N GLN A 19 0.94 0.14 -1.61
CA GLN A 19 1.04 -1.16 -0.96
C GLN A 19 -0.31 -1.74 -0.55
N ILE A 20 -1.39 -0.96 -0.44
CA ILE A 20 -2.65 -1.48 0.11
C ILE A 20 -3.88 -1.18 -0.73
N GLU A 21 -3.91 -0.08 -1.48
CA GLU A 21 -5.14 0.39 -2.11
C GLU A 21 -5.59 -0.56 -3.23
N GLY A 22 -4.70 -0.89 -4.18
CA GLY A 22 -5.15 -1.42 -5.46
C GLY A 22 -5.74 -0.30 -6.31
N GLY A 23 -6.88 -0.55 -6.97
CA GLY A 23 -7.61 0.49 -7.72
C GLY A 23 -6.73 1.25 -8.72
N TRP A 24 -5.73 0.57 -9.31
CA TRP A 24 -4.57 1.24 -9.90
C TRP A 24 -4.89 2.17 -11.09
N ASP A 25 -6.03 1.98 -11.76
CA ASP A 25 -6.56 2.77 -12.86
C ASP A 25 -7.99 3.28 -12.61
N ALA A 26 -8.47 3.19 -11.36
CA ALA A 26 -9.81 3.63 -10.98
C ALA A 26 -9.89 5.16 -10.88
N ASP A 27 -11.09 5.69 -11.13
CA ASP A 27 -11.51 7.06 -10.80
C ASP A 27 -10.55 8.17 -11.23
N GLY A 28 -9.88 7.98 -12.38
CA GLY A 28 -8.98 8.97 -12.96
C GLY A 28 -7.57 8.98 -12.35
N LYS A 29 -7.19 7.97 -11.56
CA LYS A 29 -5.83 7.83 -11.04
C LYS A 29 -4.80 7.80 -12.18
N GLY A 30 -3.83 8.70 -12.09
CA GLY A 30 -2.67 8.72 -12.98
C GLY A 30 -1.67 7.59 -12.69
N ARG A 31 -0.84 7.25 -13.68
CA ARG A 31 0.25 6.28 -13.50
C ARG A 31 1.35 6.88 -12.64
N SER A 32 1.78 6.12 -11.64
CA SER A 32 2.94 6.43 -10.81
C SER A 32 4.23 5.86 -11.41
N VAL A 33 5.39 6.29 -10.90
CA VAL A 33 6.68 5.66 -11.22
C VAL A 33 6.72 4.17 -10.83
N TRP A 34 5.99 3.77 -9.78
CA TRP A 34 5.89 2.37 -9.40
C TRP A 34 5.12 1.54 -10.43
N ASP A 35 4.03 2.07 -11.00
CA ASP A 35 3.30 1.42 -12.09
C ASP A 35 4.19 1.11 -13.30
N LEU A 36 5.15 1.99 -13.59
CA LEU A 36 6.14 1.81 -14.65
C LEU A 36 7.27 0.85 -14.27
N PHE A 37 7.65 0.81 -13.00
CA PHE A 37 8.72 -0.04 -12.50
C PHE A 37 8.30 -1.51 -12.42
N VAL A 38 7.12 -1.78 -11.85
CA VAL A 38 6.62 -3.15 -11.66
C VAL A 38 6.30 -3.86 -12.98
N ALA A 39 5.99 -3.09 -14.04
CA ALA A 39 5.74 -3.63 -15.37
C ALA A 39 6.99 -4.17 -16.08
N ARG A 40 8.19 -3.91 -15.55
CA ARG A 40 9.45 -4.40 -16.13
C ARG A 40 9.70 -5.86 -15.72
N GLU A 41 9.94 -6.71 -16.70
CA GLU A 41 10.21 -8.14 -16.47
C GLU A 41 11.39 -8.34 -15.51
N GLY A 42 11.22 -9.27 -14.56
CA GLY A 42 12.24 -9.62 -13.57
C GLY A 42 12.49 -8.58 -12.48
N LYS A 43 11.76 -7.46 -12.43
CA LYS A 43 11.93 -6.45 -11.35
C LYS A 43 11.19 -6.79 -10.07
N ILE A 44 10.06 -7.47 -10.18
CA ILE A 44 9.27 -7.92 -9.03
C ILE A 44 9.30 -9.44 -8.96
N TRP A 45 9.41 -9.97 -7.75
CA TRP A 45 9.37 -11.40 -7.50
C TRP A 45 8.11 -12.01 -8.11
N LYS A 46 8.30 -13.05 -8.93
CA LYS A 46 7.22 -13.73 -9.69
C LYS A 46 6.34 -12.80 -10.55
N GLY A 47 6.83 -11.61 -10.92
CA GLY A 47 6.05 -10.66 -11.72
C GLY A 47 4.80 -10.12 -11.02
N GLN A 48 4.80 -10.07 -9.68
CA GLN A 48 3.70 -9.48 -8.92
C GLN A 48 3.56 -7.98 -9.20
N ASP A 49 2.36 -7.45 -8.98
CA ASP A 49 2.06 -6.03 -9.09
C ASP A 49 1.10 -5.58 -7.97
N ALA A 50 0.76 -4.29 -7.95
CA ALA A 50 -0.14 -3.69 -6.99
C ALA A 50 -1.49 -3.27 -7.61
N ARG A 51 -1.94 -3.93 -8.68
CA ARG A 51 -3.21 -3.58 -9.33
C ARG A 51 -4.41 -3.76 -8.39
N VAL A 52 -4.32 -4.77 -7.53
CA VAL A 52 -5.34 -5.12 -6.52
C VAL A 52 -4.79 -4.97 -5.09
N SER A 53 -3.57 -5.43 -4.83
CA SER A 53 -3.02 -5.53 -3.46
C SER A 53 -3.99 -6.21 -2.47
N CYS A 54 -4.21 -5.66 -1.27
CA CYS A 54 -5.26 -6.09 -0.34
C CYS A 54 -6.60 -5.38 -0.56
N ASP A 55 -6.74 -4.65 -1.68
CA ASP A 55 -7.98 -4.06 -2.15
C ASP A 55 -8.60 -3.06 -1.16
N HIS A 56 -7.74 -2.36 -0.42
CA HIS A 56 -8.19 -1.36 0.55
C HIS A 56 -8.98 -0.22 -0.11
N TYR A 57 -8.76 0.04 -1.41
CA TYR A 57 -9.55 1.00 -2.17
C TYR A 57 -11.06 0.72 -2.11
N HIS A 58 -11.47 -0.54 -2.07
CA HIS A 58 -12.89 -0.94 -1.98
C HIS A 58 -13.30 -1.44 -0.59
N ARG A 59 -12.34 -1.65 0.32
CA ARG A 59 -12.52 -2.37 1.60
C ARG A 59 -12.05 -1.58 2.82
N PHE A 60 -12.02 -0.25 2.71
CA PHE A 60 -11.70 0.63 3.83
C PHE A 60 -12.82 0.72 4.87
#